data_AF-A0A7C4BQI1-F1
#
_entry.id   AF-A0A7C4BQI1-F1
#
_cell.length_a   1.000
_cell.length_b   1.000
_cell.length_c   1.000
_cell.angle_alpha   90.00
_cell.angle_beta   90.00
_cell.angle_gamma   90.00
#
_symmetry.space_group_name_H-M   'P 1'
#
loop_
_entity.id
_entity.type
_entity.pdbx_description
1 polymer ?
#
loop_
_entity_poly.entity_id
_entity_poly.type
_entity_poly.pdbx_seq_one_letter_code
_entity_poly.pdbx_strand_id
1 'polypeptide(L)'
;MSWLKNIIFRLTIEQWLIIDDDYIKPEFRSDLKCISTIILITLVLVIQKYFGQSKHFTQAFGQFVVNIPLSGVYPRLYMTFMCLILYMIIPFIFIRIVLKGNIREYGFTLRGFSRYIPMYLIMFGVMLPILIGVSFSERFYNHYPLYYGAGESFLSLSIWEISYGLYFLALEFFLRGFMVFALARYIGSYAIFVMVIPYVMIHFGKPFAETIGSIIAGIALGTLSLRTGSIFGGVFIHITIAWGMDILALLQKGQLQSLFFR
;
A
#
# COMPACT_ATOMS: atom_id res chain seq x y z
N MET A 1 15.66 -20.20 19.12
CA MET A 1 14.21 -20.34 19.32
C MET A 1 13.57 -19.27 20.23
N SER A 2 14.23 -18.73 21.27
CA SER A 2 13.63 -17.67 22.12
C SER A 2 13.42 -16.33 21.40
N TRP A 3 14.28 -15.97 20.45
CA TRP A 3 14.15 -14.73 19.67
C TRP A 3 12.95 -14.73 18.71
N LEU A 4 12.67 -15.86 18.05
CA LEU A 4 11.49 -16.05 17.20
C LEU A 4 10.17 -16.01 17.99
N LYS A 5 10.15 -16.58 19.20
CA LYS A 5 9.01 -16.42 20.12
C LYS A 5 8.80 -14.94 20.47
N ASN A 6 9.85 -14.21 20.81
CA ASN A 6 9.78 -12.76 21.06
C ASN A 6 9.32 -11.92 19.86
N ILE A 7 9.44 -12.43 18.63
CA ILE A 7 8.98 -11.75 17.40
C ILE A 7 7.48 -11.95 17.17
N ILE A 8 6.98 -13.18 17.30
CA ILE A 8 5.54 -13.46 17.21
C ILE A 8 4.80 -12.73 18.34
N PHE A 9 5.41 -12.64 19.53
CA PHE A 9 4.92 -11.82 20.64
C PHE A 9 4.66 -10.35 20.26
N ARG A 10 5.27 -9.85 19.18
CA ARG A 10 5.07 -8.47 18.69
C ARG A 10 3.92 -8.30 17.69
N LEU A 11 3.11 -9.33 17.46
CA LEU A 11 1.83 -9.27 16.74
C LEU A 11 0.73 -9.98 17.54
N THR A 12 0.70 -9.73 18.86
CA THR A 12 -0.23 -10.39 19.80
C THR A 12 -1.18 -9.38 20.44
N ILE A 13 -2.17 -9.92 21.15
CA ILE A 13 -3.05 -9.16 22.04
C ILE A 13 -2.26 -8.24 22.98
N GLU A 14 -1.10 -8.67 23.50
CA GLU A 14 -0.27 -7.81 24.34
C GLU A 14 0.20 -6.55 23.63
N GLN A 15 0.54 -6.62 22.33
CA GLN A 15 0.89 -5.42 21.58
C GLN A 15 -0.31 -4.51 21.33
N TRP A 16 -1.49 -5.10 21.14
CA TRP A 16 -2.72 -4.34 20.97
C TRP A 16 -3.10 -3.63 22.27
N LEU A 17 -2.89 -4.26 23.43
CA LEU A 17 -3.03 -3.59 24.73
C LEU A 17 -2.05 -2.42 24.89
N ILE A 18 -0.78 -2.61 24.52
CA ILE A 18 0.18 -1.49 24.56
C ILE A 18 -0.22 -0.37 23.57
N ILE A 19 -0.75 -0.71 22.40
CA ILE A 19 -1.29 0.28 21.45
C ILE A 19 -2.49 1.01 22.07
N ASP A 20 -3.38 0.30 22.74
CA ASP A 20 -4.54 0.89 23.39
C ASP A 20 -4.08 1.88 24.47
N ASP A 21 -3.11 1.50 25.31
CA ASP A 21 -2.50 2.38 26.31
C ASP A 21 -1.81 3.61 25.69
N ASP A 22 -1.12 3.44 24.55
CA ASP A 22 -0.38 4.50 23.87
C ASP A 22 -1.31 5.53 23.17
N TYR A 23 -2.45 5.08 22.64
CA TYR A 23 -3.29 5.88 21.73
C TYR A 23 -4.67 6.25 22.27
N ILE A 24 -5.32 5.43 23.10
CA ILE A 24 -6.62 5.75 23.67
C ILE A 24 -6.40 6.78 24.78
N LYS A 25 -6.84 8.01 24.55
CA LYS A 25 -6.79 9.06 25.57
C LYS A 25 -8.18 9.49 26.01
N PRO A 26 -8.41 9.79 27.31
CA PRO A 26 -9.73 10.15 27.84
C PRO A 26 -10.39 11.34 27.14
N GLU A 27 -9.58 12.24 26.57
CA GLU A 27 -10.02 13.41 25.81
C GLU A 27 -10.61 13.08 24.42
N PHE A 28 -10.27 11.94 23.82
CA PHE A 28 -10.78 11.53 22.52
C PHE A 28 -12.06 10.73 22.67
N ARG A 29 -13.20 11.42 22.50
CA ARG A 29 -14.53 10.81 22.39
C ARG A 29 -15.02 10.94 20.96
N SER A 30 -16.08 10.20 20.60
CA SER A 30 -16.75 10.40 19.31
C SER A 30 -17.14 11.87 19.13
N ASP A 31 -16.43 12.55 18.24
CA ASP A 31 -16.60 13.96 17.94
C ASP A 31 -16.75 14.18 16.42
N LEU A 32 -16.93 15.44 16.03
CA LEU A 32 -17.07 15.81 14.63
C LEU A 32 -15.82 15.47 13.80
N LYS A 33 -14.62 15.46 14.42
CA LYS A 33 -13.38 15.09 13.73
C LYS A 33 -13.34 13.61 13.40
N CYS A 34 -13.72 12.74 14.35
CA CYS A 34 -13.84 11.31 14.12
C CYS A 34 -14.86 11.00 13.02
N ILE A 35 -16.05 11.60 13.10
CA ILE A 35 -17.12 11.40 12.11
C ILE A 35 -16.67 11.88 10.72
N SER A 36 -16.11 13.08 10.63
CA SER A 36 -15.62 13.62 9.34
C SER A 36 -14.46 12.82 8.76
N THR A 37 -13.56 12.25 9.59
CA THR A 37 -12.53 11.31 9.13
C THR A 37 -13.16 10.08 8.47
N ILE A 38 -14.14 9.44 9.11
CA ILE A 38 -14.80 8.24 8.57
C ILE A 38 -15.55 8.55 7.27
N ILE A 39 -16.26 9.69 7.22
CA ILE A 39 -16.94 10.17 6.01
C ILE A 39 -15.93 10.40 4.90
N LEU A 40 -14.81 11.08 5.17
CA LEU A 40 -13.78 11.33 4.18
C LEU A 40 -13.18 10.03 3.64
N ILE A 41 -12.82 9.08 4.52
CA ILE A 41 -12.33 7.76 4.12
C ILE A 41 -13.31 7.11 3.15
N THR A 42 -14.59 7.12 3.48
CA THR A 42 -15.65 6.51 2.67
C THR A 42 -15.75 7.18 1.30
N LEU A 43 -15.83 8.51 1.25
CA LEU A 43 -15.93 9.28 0.00
C LEU A 43 -14.72 9.05 -0.89
N VAL A 44 -13.51 9.10 -0.32
CA VAL A 44 -12.25 8.88 -1.05
C VAL A 44 -12.18 7.46 -1.62
N LEU A 45 -12.59 6.44 -0.87
CA LEU A 45 -12.68 5.06 -1.37
C LEU A 45 -13.67 4.93 -2.54
N VAL A 46 -14.85 5.55 -2.44
CA VAL A 46 -15.86 5.55 -3.51
C VAL A 46 -15.29 6.23 -4.76
N ILE A 47 -14.73 7.43 -4.65
CA ILE A 47 -14.20 8.16 -5.80
C ILE A 47 -13.06 7.37 -6.45
N GLN A 48 -12.14 6.80 -5.67
CA GLN A 48 -11.05 5.98 -6.23
C GLN A 48 -11.58 4.71 -6.93
N LYS A 49 -12.66 4.10 -6.44
CA LYS A 49 -13.24 2.90 -7.05
C LYS A 49 -13.92 3.20 -8.39
N TYR A 50 -14.65 4.32 -8.49
CA TYR A 50 -15.44 4.65 -9.68
C TYR A 50 -14.65 5.43 -10.73
N PHE A 51 -13.81 6.37 -10.30
CA PHE A 51 -13.12 7.31 -11.18
C PHE A 51 -11.61 7.06 -11.23
N GLY A 52 -10.99 6.59 -10.14
CA GLY A 52 -9.54 6.44 -10.05
C GLY A 52 -8.91 5.23 -10.75
N GLN A 53 -9.67 4.43 -11.49
CA GLN A 53 -9.20 3.17 -12.10
C GLN A 53 -8.64 3.39 -13.52
N SER A 54 -7.63 2.59 -13.91
CA SER A 54 -7.10 2.64 -15.29
C SER A 54 -8.17 2.42 -16.36
N LYS A 55 -9.17 1.57 -16.09
CA LYS A 55 -10.31 1.34 -17.00
C LYS A 55 -11.11 2.62 -17.27
N HIS A 56 -11.31 3.44 -16.23
CA HIS A 56 -12.02 4.71 -16.38
C HIS A 56 -11.24 5.64 -17.32
N PHE A 57 -9.91 5.71 -17.16
CA PHE A 57 -9.07 6.49 -18.07
C PHE A 57 -9.17 6.01 -19.52
N THR A 58 -9.06 4.70 -19.76
CA THR A 58 -9.16 4.15 -21.12
C THR A 58 -10.50 4.49 -21.77
N GLN A 59 -11.59 4.46 -21.01
CA GLN A 59 -12.93 4.78 -21.51
C GLN A 59 -13.13 6.29 -21.75
N ALA A 60 -12.67 7.13 -20.84
CA ALA A 60 -12.90 8.58 -20.90
C ALA A 60 -11.89 9.33 -21.79
N PHE A 61 -10.63 8.89 -21.78
CA PHE A 61 -9.51 9.64 -22.36
C PHE A 61 -8.69 8.85 -23.39
N GLY A 62 -8.96 7.55 -23.59
CA GLY A 62 -8.14 6.68 -24.42
C GLY A 62 -7.93 7.17 -25.85
N GLN A 63 -8.96 7.77 -26.47
CA GLN A 63 -8.88 8.29 -27.83
C GLN A 63 -7.89 9.46 -27.98
N PHE A 64 -7.67 10.25 -26.92
CA PHE A 64 -6.76 11.40 -26.98
C PHE A 64 -5.29 11.01 -26.89
N VAL A 65 -4.99 9.83 -26.35
CA VAL A 65 -3.62 9.39 -26.08
C VAL A 65 -3.13 8.26 -27.00
N VAL A 66 -4.00 7.69 -27.84
CA VAL A 66 -3.67 6.52 -28.67
C VAL A 66 -2.49 6.76 -29.60
N ASN A 67 -2.34 7.98 -30.12
CA ASN A 67 -1.27 8.37 -31.05
C ASN A 67 -0.05 8.98 -30.36
N ILE A 68 -0.04 9.05 -29.03
CA ILE A 68 1.07 9.62 -28.25
C ILE A 68 2.07 8.50 -27.91
N PRO A 69 3.39 8.75 -27.96
CA PRO A 69 4.38 7.77 -27.51
C PRO A 69 4.08 7.25 -26.11
N LEU A 70 4.33 5.95 -25.87
CA LEU A 70 4.04 5.28 -24.59
C LEU A 70 2.55 5.31 -24.20
N SER A 71 1.63 5.37 -25.17
CA SER A 71 0.18 5.43 -24.94
C SER A 71 -0.36 4.44 -23.89
N GLY A 72 0.25 3.24 -23.81
CA GLY A 72 -0.11 2.19 -22.84
C GLY A 72 0.20 2.51 -21.37
N VAL A 73 1.09 3.46 -21.06
CA VAL A 73 1.45 3.81 -19.67
C VAL A 73 0.47 4.81 -19.05
N TYR A 74 -0.16 5.68 -19.85
CA TYR A 74 -1.04 6.74 -19.33
C TYR A 74 -2.21 6.25 -18.46
N PRO A 75 -2.93 5.16 -18.78
CA PRO A 75 -3.98 4.65 -17.89
C PRO A 75 -3.45 4.25 -16.51
N ARG A 76 -2.18 3.83 -16.43
CA ARG A 76 -1.50 3.48 -15.19
C ARG A 76 -1.04 4.72 -14.43
N LEU A 77 -0.44 5.69 -15.13
CA LEU A 77 -0.06 6.99 -14.55
C LEU A 77 -1.28 7.73 -13.98
N TYR A 78 -2.41 7.69 -14.68
CA TYR A 78 -3.67 8.26 -14.20
C TYR A 78 -4.14 7.61 -12.89
N MET A 79 -4.08 6.28 -12.80
CA MET A 79 -4.46 5.58 -11.58
C MET A 79 -3.57 5.97 -10.40
N THR A 80 -2.25 6.05 -10.62
CA THR A 80 -1.30 6.55 -9.62
C THR A 80 -1.56 7.99 -9.25
N PHE A 81 -1.83 8.86 -10.23
CA PHE A 81 -2.15 10.26 -10.00
C PHE A 81 -3.41 10.42 -9.15
N MET A 82 -4.48 9.70 -9.46
CA MET A 82 -5.70 9.71 -8.66
C MET A 82 -5.46 9.17 -7.25
N CYS A 83 -4.64 8.12 -7.12
CA CYS A 83 -4.21 7.61 -5.82
C CYS A 83 -3.43 8.69 -5.04
N LEU A 84 -2.45 9.37 -5.62
CA LEU A 84 -1.72 10.45 -4.95
C LEU A 84 -2.65 11.58 -4.49
N ILE A 85 -3.62 11.99 -5.31
CA ILE A 85 -4.57 13.04 -4.94
C ILE A 85 -5.48 12.57 -3.81
N LEU A 86 -6.15 11.44 -3.99
CA LEU A 86 -7.21 10.97 -3.09
C LEU A 86 -6.66 10.34 -1.81
N TYR A 87 -5.58 9.58 -1.91
CA TYR A 87 -5.00 8.80 -0.80
C TYR A 87 -3.84 9.52 -0.10
N MET A 88 -3.26 10.56 -0.71
CA MET A 88 -2.18 11.32 -0.07
C MET A 88 -2.49 12.80 0.13
N ILE A 89 -2.77 13.55 -0.93
CA ILE A 89 -2.89 15.01 -0.85
C ILE A 89 -4.15 15.42 -0.06
N ILE A 90 -5.32 14.86 -0.38
CA ILE A 90 -6.57 15.17 0.34
C ILE A 90 -6.45 14.81 1.84
N PRO A 91 -6.02 13.60 2.23
CA PRO A 91 -5.82 13.27 3.64
C PRO A 91 -4.77 14.14 4.33
N PHE A 92 -3.68 14.50 3.63
CA PHE A 92 -2.66 15.42 4.16
C PHE A 92 -3.28 16.78 4.51
N ILE A 93 -4.03 17.37 3.58
CA ILE A 93 -4.72 18.66 3.78
C ILE A 93 -5.72 18.53 4.94
N PHE A 94 -6.49 17.44 4.97
CA PHE A 94 -7.46 17.18 6.03
C PHE A 94 -6.82 17.07 7.42
N ILE A 95 -5.68 16.35 7.53
CA ILE A 95 -4.90 16.26 8.77
C ILE A 95 -4.49 17.64 9.25
N ARG A 96 -4.00 18.49 8.36
CA ARG A 96 -3.46 19.82 8.70
C ARG A 96 -4.57 20.81 9.07
N ILE A 97 -5.68 20.81 8.34
CA ILE A 97 -6.72 21.84 8.48
C ILE A 97 -7.80 21.42 9.48
N VAL A 98 -8.33 20.19 9.36
CA VAL A 98 -9.47 19.70 10.16
C VAL A 98 -8.99 19.06 11.46
N LEU A 99 -8.05 18.12 11.36
CA LEU A 99 -7.53 17.43 12.55
C LEU A 99 -6.54 18.31 13.33
N LYS A 100 -5.95 19.32 12.67
CA LYS A 100 -4.90 20.20 13.20
C LYS A 100 -3.67 19.44 13.71
N GLY A 101 -3.36 18.30 13.08
CA GLY A 101 -2.25 17.42 13.47
C GLY A 101 -0.96 17.67 12.69
N ASN A 102 0.14 17.11 13.18
CA ASN A 102 1.39 17.00 12.42
C ASN A 102 1.40 15.70 11.62
N ILE A 103 1.77 15.74 10.34
CA ILE A 103 1.82 14.56 9.47
C ILE A 103 2.72 13.44 10.01
N ARG A 104 3.76 13.81 10.78
CA ARG A 104 4.67 12.85 11.43
C ARG A 104 3.97 11.98 12.46
N GLU A 105 2.88 12.46 13.07
CA GLU A 105 2.05 11.67 13.99
C GLU A 105 1.13 10.67 13.28
N TYR A 106 1.07 10.74 11.95
CA TYR A 106 0.32 9.80 11.10
C TYR A 106 1.28 8.86 10.37
N GLY A 107 2.41 8.54 11.01
CA GLY A 107 3.39 7.59 10.52
C GLY A 107 4.27 8.07 9.37
N PHE A 108 4.13 9.32 8.91
CA PHE A 108 4.96 9.88 7.84
C PHE A 108 6.33 10.34 8.36
N THR A 109 7.09 9.39 8.89
CA THR A 109 8.42 9.56 9.47
C THR A 109 9.24 8.29 9.30
N LEU A 110 10.54 8.43 9.01
CA LEU A 110 11.49 7.31 9.03
C LEU A 110 12.00 6.99 10.44
N ARG A 111 11.55 7.73 11.46
CA ARG A 111 11.92 7.43 12.83
C ARG A 111 11.19 6.17 13.30
N GLY A 112 11.91 5.26 13.96
CA GLY A 112 11.33 4.09 14.61
C GLY A 112 11.21 2.84 13.74
N PHE A 113 11.10 2.97 12.40
CA PHE A 113 10.98 1.78 11.53
C PHE A 113 12.20 0.85 11.65
N SER A 114 13.39 1.41 11.84
CA SER A 114 14.65 0.66 11.95
C SER A 114 14.65 -0.35 13.11
N ARG A 115 13.91 -0.07 14.18
CA ARG A 115 13.77 -0.95 15.37
C ARG A 115 13.15 -2.32 15.04
N TYR A 116 12.42 -2.41 13.92
CA TYR A 116 11.68 -3.61 13.52
C TYR A 116 12.11 -4.13 12.14
N ILE A 117 13.28 -3.72 11.63
CA ILE A 117 13.89 -4.25 10.39
C ILE A 117 13.85 -5.77 10.31
N PRO A 118 14.20 -6.55 11.36
CA PRO A 118 14.15 -8.00 11.27
C PRO A 118 12.77 -8.56 10.92
N MET A 119 11.68 -7.89 11.33
CA MET A 119 10.33 -8.34 10.96
C MET A 119 10.00 -8.07 9.52
N TYR A 120 10.37 -6.89 9.01
CA TYR A 120 10.22 -6.57 7.60
C TYR A 120 11.05 -7.54 6.73
N LEU A 121 12.28 -7.88 7.16
CA LEU A 121 13.10 -8.88 6.48
C LEU A 121 12.49 -10.28 6.51
N ILE A 122 11.86 -10.69 7.62
CA ILE A 122 11.13 -11.97 7.70
C ILE A 122 9.94 -11.95 6.75
N MET A 123 9.13 -10.88 6.75
CA MET A 123 7.98 -10.75 5.84
C MET A 123 8.42 -10.83 4.38
N PHE A 124 9.47 -10.09 4.02
CA PHE A 124 10.07 -10.17 2.69
C PHE A 124 10.61 -11.57 2.39
N GLY A 125 11.33 -12.19 3.33
CA GLY A 125 11.90 -13.52 3.18
C GLY A 125 10.86 -14.64 3.07
N VAL A 126 9.66 -14.45 3.61
CA VAL A 126 8.50 -15.35 3.41
C VAL A 126 7.85 -15.11 2.05
N MET A 127 7.69 -13.84 1.66
CA MET A 127 7.05 -13.49 0.38
C MET A 127 7.93 -13.85 -0.81
N LEU A 128 9.24 -13.67 -0.72
CA LEU A 128 10.17 -13.91 -1.83
C LEU A 128 10.07 -15.34 -2.45
N PRO A 129 10.16 -16.44 -1.68
CA PRO A 129 10.00 -17.78 -2.26
C PRO A 129 8.60 -18.02 -2.83
N ILE A 130 7.56 -17.43 -2.24
CA ILE A 130 6.20 -17.48 -2.78
C ILE A 130 6.16 -16.79 -4.15
N LEU A 131 6.72 -15.57 -4.25
CA LEU A 131 6.79 -14.79 -5.50
C LEU A 131 7.55 -15.54 -6.59
N ILE A 132 8.71 -16.13 -6.25
CA ILE A 132 9.50 -16.94 -7.19
C ILE A 132 8.69 -18.15 -7.65
N GLY A 133 8.08 -18.89 -6.72
CA GLY A 133 7.26 -20.07 -7.05
C GLY A 133 6.08 -19.73 -7.96
N VAL A 134 5.32 -18.67 -7.66
CA VAL A 134 4.19 -18.26 -8.52
C VAL A 134 4.63 -17.67 -9.84
N SER A 135 5.87 -17.17 -9.94
CA SER A 135 6.38 -16.57 -11.18
C SER A 135 6.45 -17.54 -12.35
N PHE A 136 6.56 -18.84 -12.07
CA PHE A 136 6.55 -19.91 -13.07
C PHE A 136 5.14 -20.30 -13.55
N SER A 137 4.09 -19.72 -12.97
CA SER A 137 2.71 -20.01 -13.39
C SER A 137 2.32 -19.21 -14.63
N GLU A 138 1.50 -19.81 -15.50
CA GLU A 138 0.96 -19.15 -16.70
C GLU A 138 0.14 -17.90 -16.33
N ARG A 139 -0.63 -17.97 -15.24
CA ARG A 139 -1.42 -16.83 -14.76
C ARG A 139 -0.53 -15.64 -14.40
N PHE A 140 0.60 -15.87 -13.75
CA PHE A 140 1.55 -14.81 -13.41
C PHE A 140 2.18 -14.21 -14.67
N TYR A 141 2.64 -15.07 -15.58
CA TYR A 141 3.23 -14.67 -16.86
C TYR A 141 2.30 -13.77 -17.68
N ASN A 142 1.01 -14.08 -17.71
CA ASN A 142 0.00 -13.31 -18.46
C ASN A 142 -0.45 -12.03 -17.74
N HIS A 143 -0.30 -11.95 -16.42
CA HIS A 143 -0.74 -10.79 -15.63
C HIS A 143 0.36 -9.74 -15.43
N TYR A 144 1.60 -10.17 -15.24
CA TYR A 144 2.74 -9.30 -14.98
C TYR A 144 3.68 -9.19 -16.20
N PRO A 145 4.38 -8.06 -16.40
CA PRO A 145 4.29 -6.84 -15.58
C PRO A 145 2.93 -6.16 -15.72
N LEU A 146 2.48 -5.46 -14.66
CA LEU A 146 1.14 -4.82 -14.68
C LEU A 146 1.02 -3.76 -15.78
N TYR A 147 2.13 -3.16 -16.19
CA TYR A 147 2.25 -2.43 -17.45
C TYR A 147 2.92 -3.33 -18.49
N TYR A 148 2.15 -3.78 -19.47
CA TYR A 148 2.62 -4.68 -20.53
C TYR A 148 3.87 -4.15 -21.27
N GLY A 149 3.93 -2.83 -21.50
CA GLY A 149 5.06 -2.18 -22.18
C GLY A 149 6.30 -1.94 -21.32
N ALA A 150 6.32 -2.41 -20.06
CA ALA A 150 7.47 -2.23 -19.17
C ALA A 150 8.77 -2.85 -19.73
N GLY A 151 8.64 -3.94 -20.51
CA GLY A 151 9.78 -4.61 -21.16
C GLY A 151 10.25 -3.97 -22.47
N GLU A 152 9.62 -2.90 -22.96
CA GLU A 152 9.95 -2.31 -24.27
C GLU A 152 11.21 -1.46 -24.28
N SER A 153 11.50 -0.76 -23.18
CA SER A 153 12.68 0.09 -23.00
C SER A 153 12.95 0.39 -21.53
N PHE A 154 14.19 0.74 -21.18
CA PHE A 154 14.54 1.14 -19.82
C PHE A 154 13.73 2.35 -19.34
N LEU A 155 13.40 3.28 -20.25
CA LEU A 155 12.56 4.43 -19.95
C LEU A 155 11.12 4.00 -19.60
N SER A 156 10.54 3.08 -20.37
CA SER A 156 9.20 2.52 -20.12
C SER A 156 9.12 1.85 -18.74
N LEU A 157 10.13 1.03 -18.41
CA LEU A 157 10.25 0.40 -17.10
C LEU A 157 10.36 1.46 -15.99
N SER A 158 11.27 2.41 -16.13
CA SER A 158 11.55 3.42 -15.11
C SER A 158 10.33 4.28 -14.79
N ILE A 159 9.62 4.76 -15.82
CA ILE A 159 8.39 5.54 -15.65
C ILE A 159 7.33 4.73 -14.89
N TRP A 160 7.17 3.46 -15.28
CA TRP A 160 6.20 2.57 -14.65
C TRP A 160 6.55 2.25 -13.20
N GLU A 161 7.78 1.82 -12.91
CA GLU A 161 8.19 1.41 -11.56
C GLU A 161 8.18 2.57 -10.57
N ILE A 162 8.58 3.77 -10.99
CA ILE A 162 8.46 4.99 -10.18
C ILE A 162 6.98 5.28 -9.87
N SER A 163 6.12 5.21 -10.88
CA SER A 163 4.67 5.40 -10.71
C SER A 163 4.10 4.35 -9.76
N TYR A 164 4.50 3.09 -9.91
CA TYR A 164 4.00 1.98 -9.11
C TYR A 164 4.47 2.10 -7.64
N GLY A 165 5.70 2.56 -7.43
CA GLY A 165 6.21 2.87 -6.09
C GLY A 165 5.45 4.02 -5.42
N LEU A 166 5.16 5.10 -6.16
CA LEU A 166 4.36 6.22 -5.67
C LEU A 166 2.92 5.82 -5.34
N TYR A 167 2.34 4.92 -6.12
CA TYR A 167 1.02 4.34 -5.84
C TYR A 167 1.00 3.66 -4.46
N PHE A 168 1.99 2.83 -4.15
CA PHE A 168 2.07 2.17 -2.85
C PHE A 168 2.41 3.10 -1.70
N LEU A 169 3.23 4.13 -1.93
CA LEU A 169 3.44 5.18 -0.93
C LEU A 169 2.12 5.87 -0.55
N ALA A 170 1.32 6.26 -1.55
CA ALA A 170 0.03 6.88 -1.33
C ALA A 170 -0.96 5.93 -0.63
N LEU A 171 -1.02 4.67 -1.08
CA LEU A 171 -1.88 3.65 -0.51
C LEU A 171 -1.55 3.36 0.96
N GLU A 172 -0.26 3.20 1.28
CA GLU A 172 0.21 3.00 2.65
C GLU A 172 -0.07 4.21 3.52
N PHE A 173 0.15 5.41 2.98
CA PHE A 173 -0.17 6.62 3.71
C PHE A 173 -1.68 6.75 3.97
N PHE A 174 -2.56 6.38 3.05
CA PHE A 174 -4.00 6.41 3.31
C PHE A 174 -4.45 5.38 4.33
N LEU A 175 -4.07 4.12 4.13
CA LEU A 175 -4.56 3.02 4.97
C LEU A 175 -3.89 3.03 6.34
N ARG A 176 -2.56 2.97 6.38
CA ARG A 176 -1.82 2.88 7.65
C ARG A 176 -1.58 4.24 8.25
N GLY A 177 -1.31 5.25 7.43
CA GLY A 177 -1.04 6.60 7.93
C GLY A 177 -2.31 7.31 8.40
N PHE A 178 -3.19 7.65 7.47
CA PHE A 178 -4.38 8.42 7.76
C PHE A 178 -5.42 7.59 8.51
N MET A 179 -5.93 6.50 7.93
CA MET A 179 -7.04 5.74 8.51
C MET A 179 -6.65 5.10 9.86
N VAL A 180 -5.55 4.36 9.95
CA VAL A 180 -5.14 3.73 11.21
C VAL A 180 -4.75 4.75 12.28
N PHE A 181 -3.82 5.69 12.04
CA PHE A 181 -3.43 6.64 13.11
C PHE A 181 -4.53 7.65 13.46
N ALA A 182 -5.40 8.04 12.53
CA ALA A 182 -6.52 8.92 12.87
C ALA A 182 -7.52 8.22 13.79
N LEU A 183 -7.86 6.95 13.48
CA LEU A 183 -8.85 6.20 14.24
C LEU A 183 -8.28 5.60 15.53
N ALA A 184 -6.99 5.27 15.59
CA ALA A 184 -6.37 4.70 16.79
C ALA A 184 -6.51 5.59 18.02
N ARG A 185 -6.59 6.91 17.84
CA ARG A 185 -6.83 7.87 18.93
C ARG A 185 -8.20 7.69 19.61
N TYR A 186 -9.17 7.09 18.92
CA TYR A 186 -10.53 6.90 19.39
C TYR A 186 -10.84 5.44 19.76
N ILE A 187 -10.30 4.49 18.99
CA ILE A 187 -10.62 3.06 19.12
C ILE A 187 -9.39 2.17 19.29
N GLY A 188 -8.22 2.76 19.52
CA GLY A 188 -6.97 2.03 19.74
C GLY A 188 -6.62 1.06 18.61
N SER A 189 -6.18 -0.12 19.00
CA SER A 189 -5.80 -1.24 18.15
C SER A 189 -6.93 -1.70 17.21
N TYR A 190 -8.21 -1.46 17.53
CA TYR A 190 -9.32 -1.77 16.64
C TYR A 190 -9.26 -1.03 15.30
N ALA A 191 -8.57 0.12 15.24
CA ALA A 191 -8.31 0.85 14.00
C ALA A 191 -7.61 -0.02 12.94
N ILE A 192 -6.76 -0.95 13.35
CA ILE A 192 -6.08 -1.89 12.46
C ILE A 192 -7.12 -2.77 11.75
N PHE A 193 -8.05 -3.37 12.50
CA PHE A 193 -9.05 -4.28 11.97
C PHE A 193 -10.09 -3.55 11.12
N VAL A 194 -10.47 -2.33 11.53
CA VAL A 194 -11.33 -1.47 10.71
C VAL A 194 -10.67 -1.15 9.37
N MET A 195 -9.36 -0.88 9.35
CA MET A 195 -8.60 -0.67 8.10
C MET A 195 -8.45 -1.94 7.26
N VAL A 196 -8.32 -3.11 7.89
CA VAL A 196 -8.20 -4.39 7.16
C VAL A 196 -9.41 -4.63 6.27
N ILE A 197 -10.61 -4.20 6.66
CA ILE A 197 -11.83 -4.36 5.84
C ILE A 197 -11.66 -3.76 4.43
N PRO A 198 -11.46 -2.44 4.25
CA PRO A 198 -11.23 -1.88 2.91
C PRO A 198 -9.93 -2.36 2.27
N TYR A 199 -8.89 -2.68 3.06
CA TYR A 199 -7.64 -3.23 2.50
C TYR A 199 -7.83 -4.61 1.85
N VAL A 200 -8.71 -5.46 2.39
CA VAL A 200 -9.05 -6.74 1.77
C VAL A 200 -9.95 -6.52 0.54
N MET A 201 -10.86 -5.54 0.61
CA MET A 201 -11.75 -5.23 -0.51
C MET A 201 -11.00 -4.77 -1.77
N ILE A 202 -9.85 -4.10 -1.65
CA ILE A 202 -9.02 -3.77 -2.81
C ILE A 202 -8.36 -5.00 -3.44
N HIS A 203 -8.32 -6.14 -2.74
CA HIS A 203 -7.86 -7.43 -3.26
C HIS A 203 -8.98 -8.28 -3.85
N PHE A 204 -10.23 -7.79 -3.90
CA PHE A 204 -11.31 -8.52 -4.55
C PHE A 204 -11.07 -8.63 -6.06
N GLY A 205 -11.29 -9.84 -6.60
CA GLY A 205 -10.97 -10.20 -7.98
C GLY A 205 -9.57 -10.79 -8.18
N LYS A 206 -8.71 -10.73 -7.16
CA LYS A 206 -7.40 -11.40 -7.16
C LYS A 206 -7.54 -12.88 -6.73
N PRO A 207 -6.48 -13.73 -6.86
CA PRO A 207 -6.53 -15.10 -6.38
C PRO A 207 -6.93 -15.18 -4.90
N PHE A 208 -7.74 -16.17 -4.53
CA PHE A 208 -8.24 -16.34 -3.16
C PHE A 208 -7.12 -16.32 -2.10
N ALA A 209 -6.01 -17.02 -2.36
CA ALA A 209 -4.87 -17.05 -1.45
C ALA A 209 -4.24 -15.66 -1.24
N GLU A 210 -4.21 -14.80 -2.28
CA GLU A 210 -3.72 -13.42 -2.15
C GLU A 210 -4.69 -12.56 -1.33
N THR A 211 -6.00 -12.72 -1.54
CA THR A 211 -7.01 -12.01 -0.74
C THR A 211 -6.94 -12.41 0.74
N ILE A 212 -6.80 -13.69 1.07
CA ILE A 212 -6.60 -14.15 2.46
C ILE A 212 -5.27 -13.65 3.03
N GLY A 213 -4.19 -13.73 2.23
CA GLY A 213 -2.88 -13.21 2.61
C GLY A 213 -2.91 -11.72 2.96
N SER A 214 -3.75 -10.93 2.27
CA SER A 214 -3.94 -9.50 2.55
C SER A 214 -4.54 -9.24 3.94
N ILE A 215 -5.34 -10.14 4.51
CA ILE A 215 -5.83 -10.01 5.89
C ILE A 215 -4.64 -10.06 6.86
N ILE A 216 -3.81 -11.11 6.72
CA ILE A 216 -2.66 -11.36 7.59
C ILE A 216 -1.65 -10.21 7.46
N ALA A 217 -1.30 -9.83 6.22
CA ALA A 217 -0.40 -8.72 5.95
C ALA A 217 -0.96 -7.38 6.45
N GLY A 218 -2.27 -7.16 6.32
CA GLY A 218 -2.99 -5.98 6.81
C GLY A 218 -2.86 -5.81 8.32
N ILE A 219 -3.12 -6.88 9.08
CA ILE A 219 -3.01 -6.90 10.54
C ILE A 219 -1.55 -6.70 10.97
N ALA A 220 -0.62 -7.44 10.34
CA ALA A 220 0.80 -7.37 10.68
C ALA A 220 1.38 -5.97 10.44
N LEU A 221 1.20 -5.42 9.23
CA LEU A 221 1.72 -4.08 8.90
C LEU A 221 1.01 -2.97 9.67
N GLY A 222 -0.30 -3.09 9.93
CA GLY A 222 -1.04 -2.11 10.74
C GLY A 222 -0.58 -2.10 12.21
N THR A 223 -0.31 -3.28 12.77
CA THR A 223 0.28 -3.38 14.11
C THR A 223 1.68 -2.76 14.13
N LEU A 224 2.53 -3.11 13.17
CA LEU A 224 3.88 -2.55 13.08
C LEU A 224 3.88 -1.04 12.86
N SER A 225 2.94 -0.49 12.10
CA SER A 225 2.86 0.96 11.90
C SER A 225 2.58 1.69 13.20
N LEU A 226 1.63 1.22 14.02
CA LEU A 226 1.34 1.85 15.32
C LEU A 226 2.47 1.65 16.34
N ARG A 227 3.10 0.47 16.36
CA ARG A 227 4.23 0.17 17.27
C ARG A 227 5.53 0.89 16.92
N THR A 228 5.75 1.17 15.64
CA THR A 228 6.94 1.92 15.18
C THR A 228 6.71 3.41 15.05
N GLY A 229 5.44 3.84 14.97
CA GLY A 229 5.07 5.19 14.60
C GLY A 229 5.45 5.53 13.15
N SER A 230 5.58 4.54 12.26
CA SER A 230 6.06 4.73 10.88
C SER A 230 5.34 3.81 9.89
N ILE A 231 4.91 4.36 8.75
CA ILE A 231 4.37 3.58 7.63
C ILE A 231 5.46 3.03 6.70
N PHE A 232 6.69 3.54 6.78
CA PHE A 232 7.69 3.29 5.75
C PHE A 232 8.15 1.83 5.69
N GLY A 233 8.04 1.08 6.79
CA GLY A 233 8.24 -0.37 6.75
C GLY A 233 7.27 -1.07 5.79
N GLY A 234 5.98 -0.73 5.86
CA GLY A 234 4.96 -1.21 4.93
C GLY A 234 5.16 -0.71 3.50
N VAL A 235 5.56 0.56 3.34
CA VAL A 235 5.92 1.15 2.03
C VAL A 235 7.02 0.33 1.36
N PHE A 236 8.13 0.07 2.05
CA PHE A 236 9.23 -0.68 1.46
C PHE A 236 8.83 -2.13 1.14
N ILE A 237 8.06 -2.79 2.01
CA ILE A 237 7.59 -4.16 1.74
C ILE A 237 6.70 -4.20 0.50
N HIS A 238 5.72 -3.31 0.37
CA HIS A 238 4.86 -3.30 -0.79
C HIS A 238 5.62 -2.95 -2.07
N ILE A 239 6.47 -1.92 -2.05
CA ILE A 239 7.26 -1.52 -3.21
C ILE A 239 8.20 -2.66 -3.64
N THR A 240 8.90 -3.30 -2.71
CA THR A 240 9.83 -4.40 -3.05
C THR A 240 9.11 -5.62 -3.61
N ILE A 241 7.93 -5.97 -3.08
CA ILE A 241 7.10 -7.05 -3.64
C ILE A 241 6.58 -6.67 -5.03
N ALA A 242 6.09 -5.44 -5.19
CA ALA A 242 5.56 -4.90 -6.44
C ALA A 242 6.59 -4.95 -7.58
N TRP A 243 7.75 -4.32 -7.35
CA TRP A 243 8.87 -4.31 -8.28
C TRP A 243 9.40 -5.73 -8.50
N GLY A 244 9.47 -6.55 -7.45
CA GLY A 244 9.89 -7.94 -7.55
C GLY A 244 9.00 -8.75 -8.50
N MET A 245 7.68 -8.53 -8.49
CA MET A 245 6.77 -9.21 -9.41
C MET A 245 7.02 -8.82 -10.87
N ASP A 246 7.19 -7.53 -11.15
CA ASP A 246 7.44 -7.05 -12.51
C ASP A 246 8.82 -7.52 -13.02
N ILE A 247 9.86 -7.46 -12.19
CA ILE A 247 11.19 -7.97 -12.53
C ILE A 247 11.18 -9.49 -12.77
N LEU A 248 10.54 -10.27 -11.90
CA LEU A 248 10.40 -11.71 -12.12
C LEU A 248 9.66 -12.01 -13.43
N ALA A 249 8.58 -11.27 -13.73
CA ALA A 249 7.87 -11.45 -15.00
C ALA A 249 8.75 -11.13 -16.22
N LEU A 250 9.51 -10.04 -16.17
CA LEU A 250 10.45 -9.66 -17.24
C LEU A 250 11.59 -10.68 -17.40
N LEU A 251 12.05 -11.30 -16.30
CA LEU A 251 13.00 -12.41 -16.32
C LEU A 251 12.40 -13.63 -17.03
N GLN A 252 11.19 -14.06 -16.64
CA GLN A 252 10.54 -15.22 -17.26
C GLN A 252 10.20 -14.98 -18.74
N LYS A 253 10.00 -13.73 -19.14
CA LYS A 253 9.77 -13.32 -20.54
C LYS A 253 11.05 -13.17 -21.36
N GLY A 254 12.23 -13.29 -20.75
CA GLY A 254 13.51 -13.03 -21.42
C GLY A 254 13.70 -11.55 -21.82
N GLN A 255 12.86 -10.65 -21.29
CA GLN A 255 12.85 -9.23 -21.66
C GLN A 255 13.83 -8.42 -20.81
N LEU A 256 14.16 -8.85 -19.58
CA LEU A 256 14.99 -8.04 -18.67
C LEU A 256 16.39 -7.74 -19.24
N GLN A 257 17.06 -8.72 -19.84
CA GLN A 257 18.40 -8.52 -20.43
C GLN A 257 18.36 -7.53 -21.59
N SER A 258 17.31 -7.58 -22.40
CA SER A 258 17.14 -6.69 -23.57
C SER A 258 16.97 -5.20 -23.20
N LEU A 259 16.72 -4.88 -21.93
CA LEU A 259 16.60 -3.50 -21.46
C LEU A 259 17.96 -2.81 -21.26
N PHE A 260 19.02 -3.57 -21.03
CA PHE A 260 20.36 -3.04 -20.70
C PHE A 260 21.37 -3.17 -21.85
N PHE A 261 21.09 -4.01 -22.84
CA PHE A 261 22.02 -4.34 -23.94
C PHE A 261 21.49 -3.93 -25.32
N ARG A 262 20.78 -2.80 -25.41
CA ARG A 262 20.35 -2.19 -26.69
C ARG A 262 21.30 -1.09 -27.14
#